data_AF-A0A2H3KUH4-F1
#
_entry.id   AF-A0A2H3KUH4-F1
#
_cell.length_a   1.000
_cell.length_b   1.000
_cell.length_c   1.000
_cell.angle_alpha   90.00
_cell.angle_beta   90.00
_cell.angle_gamma   90.00
#
_symmetry.space_group_name_H-M   'P 1'
#
loop_
_entity.id
_entity.type
_entity.pdbx_description
1 polymer ?
#
loop_
_entity_poly.entity_id
_entity_poly.type
_entity_poly.pdbx_seq_one_letter_code
_entity_poly.pdbx_strand_id
1 'polypeptide(L)' 'MILHCQFILQPVLRSDSQKGFTVLPRRWVVERTFAWLTQCRRLSRDYEVLPASSEAMIYLAMTRLMLRRLAP' A
#
# COMPACT_ATOMS: atom_id res chain seq x y z
N MET A 1 11.96 -9.52 -20.17
CA MET A 1 10.51 -9.30 -20.04
C MET A 1 10.20 -8.94 -18.58
N ILE A 2 10.66 -7.77 -18.13
CA ILE A 2 10.40 -7.21 -16.78
C ILE A 2 10.31 -5.69 -16.97
N LEU A 3 9.13 -5.19 -17.28
CA LEU A 3 8.82 -3.76 -17.37
C LEU A 3 7.37 -3.62 -16.91
N HIS A 4 7.13 -3.54 -15.61
CA HIS A 4 5.76 -3.34 -15.12
C HIS A 4 5.62 -2.34 -13.97
N CYS A 5 6.56 -1.41 -13.81
CA CYS A 5 6.38 -0.22 -12.97
C CYS A 5 7.37 0.88 -13.39
N GLN A 6 6.95 1.83 -14.24
CA GLN A 6 7.69 3.06 -14.50
C GLN A 6 7.32 4.11 -13.44
N PHE A 7 7.73 3.89 -12.19
CA PHE A 7 7.56 4.90 -11.14
C PHE A 7 8.91 5.57 -10.86
N ILE A 8 8.94 6.90 -10.97
CA ILE A 8 10.04 7.70 -10.46
C ILE A 8 9.71 7.99 -8.99
N LEU A 9 10.35 7.26 -8.08
CA LEU A 9 10.20 7.50 -6.65
C LEU A 9 11.22 8.54 -6.21
N GLN A 10 10.74 9.68 -5.72
CA GLN A 10 11.58 10.67 -5.05
C GLN A 10 11.40 10.53 -3.53
N PRO A 11 12.42 10.04 -2.79
CA PRO A 11 12.33 9.97 -1.34
C PRO A 11 12.32 11.40 -0.77
N VAL A 12 11.30 11.72 0.03
CA VAL A 12 11.28 12.95 0.81
C VAL A 12 12.16 12.72 2.04
N LEU A 13 13.40 13.20 1.96
CA LEU A 13 14.34 13.13 3.08
C LEU A 13 13.91 14.08 4.20
N ARG A 14 14.19 13.67 5.44
CA ARG A 14 14.02 14.52 6.62
C ARG A 14 15.10 15.60 6.59
N SER A 15 14.78 16.84 6.98
CA SER A 15 15.83 17.85 7.13
C SER A 15 16.64 17.64 8.41
N ASP A 16 17.95 17.86 8.35
CA ASP A 16 18.86 17.66 9.50
C ASP A 16 18.53 18.57 10.69
N SER A 17 17.97 19.75 10.41
CA SER A 17 17.53 20.73 11.40
C SER A 17 16.17 20.40 12.04
N GLN A 18 15.39 19.49 11.46
CA GLN A 18 14.07 19.16 11.98
C GLN A 18 14.20 18.35 13.27
N LYS A 19 13.59 18.82 14.36
CA LYS A 19 13.43 18.05 15.60
C LYS A 19 11.99 17.58 15.72
N GLY A 20 11.79 16.28 15.92
CA GLY A 20 10.46 15.67 16.05
C GLY A 20 9.76 15.32 14.73
N PHE A 21 8.49 14.90 14.85
CA PHE A 21 7.65 14.47 13.74
C PHE A 21 7.00 15.67 13.04
N THR A 22 7.10 15.72 11.71
CA THR A 22 6.35 16.67 10.88
C THR A 22 5.26 15.94 10.11
N VAL A 23 4.07 16.51 10.07
CA VAL A 23 2.94 15.96 9.32
C VAL A 23 3.16 16.28 7.84
N LEU A 24 3.44 15.26 7.04
CA LEU A 24 3.52 15.41 5.59
C LEU A 24 2.11 15.42 4.97
N PRO A 25 1.80 16.35 4.05
CA PRO A 25 0.51 16.38 3.39
C PRO A 25 0.26 15.07 2.62
N ARG A 26 -0.94 14.52 2.76
CA ARG A 26 -1.40 13.27 2.11
C ARG A 26 -0.68 11.97 2.51
N ARG A 27 0.29 11.99 3.43
CA ARG A 27 0.96 10.77 3.94
C ARG A 27 -0.03 9.74 4.49
N TRP A 28 -1.09 10.22 5.14
CA TRP A 28 -2.14 9.35 5.69
C TRP A 28 -2.83 8.50 4.62
N VAL A 29 -2.91 8.92 3.35
CA VAL A 29 -3.59 8.17 2.29
C VAL A 29 -2.85 6.87 2.01
N VAL A 30 -1.52 6.95 1.95
CA VAL A 30 -0.63 5.80 1.74
C VAL A 30 -0.69 4.88 2.95
N GLU A 31 -0.51 5.43 4.15
CA GLU A 31 -0.56 4.65 5.40
C GLU A 31 -1.91 3.96 5.60
N ARG A 32 -3.01 4.62 5.25
CA ARG A 32 -4.37 4.05 5.31
C ARG A 32 -4.53 2.88 4.33
N THR A 33 -3.96 2.99 3.13
CA THR A 33 -3.99 1.91 2.14
C THR A 33 -3.26 0.68 2.66
N PHE A 34 -2.08 0.87 3.25
CA PHE A 34 -1.35 -0.21 3.92
C PHE A 34 -2.11 -0.78 5.12
N ALA A 35 -2.76 0.06 5.93
CA ALA A 35 -3.59 -0.41 7.04
C ALA A 35 -4.71 -1.37 6.57
N TRP A 36 -5.37 -1.07 5.44
CA TRP A 36 -6.37 -1.97 4.87
C TRP A 36 -5.80 -3.30 4.37
N LEU A 37 -4.62 -3.26 3.73
CA LEU A 37 -3.93 -4.47 3.27
C LEU A 37 -3.52 -5.35 4.47
N THR A 38 -2.95 -4.75 5.51
CA THR A 38 -2.53 -5.46 6.73
C THR A 38 -3.72 -6.06 7.51
N GLN A 39 -4.89 -5.42 7.45
CA GLN A 39 -6.12 -5.99 8.02
C GLN A 39 -6.61 -7.25 7.28
N CYS A 40 -6.22 -7.44 6.02
CA CYS A 40 -6.53 -8.66 5.29
C CYS A 40 -5.55 -9.76 5.71
N ARG A 41 -5.98 -10.65 6.63
CA ARG A 41 -5.14 -11.75 7.17
C ARG A 41 -4.40 -12.56 6.11
N ARG A 42 -5.00 -12.72 4.92
CA ARG A 42 -4.41 -13.45 3.80
C ARG A 42 -3.13 -12.80 3.25
N LEU A 43 -2.99 -11.48 3.37
CA LEU A 43 -1.82 -10.70 2.98
C LEU A 43 -0.80 -10.52 4.11
N SER A 44 -1.03 -11.12 5.29
CA SER A 44 -0.11 -11.01 6.44
C SER A 44 1.27 -11.62 6.15
N ARG A 45 1.31 -12.63 5.26
CA ARG A 45 2.55 -13.18 4.71
C ARG A 45 2.37 -13.40 3.21
N ASP A 46 3.45 -13.21 2.47
CA ASP A 46 3.49 -13.57 1.07
C ASP A 46 3.71 -15.08 0.96
N TYR A 47 2.68 -15.78 0.49
CA TYR A 47 2.70 -17.23 0.30
C TYR A 47 2.84 -17.60 -1.18
N GLU A 48 2.72 -16.63 -2.07
CA GLU A 48 2.65 -16.89 -3.50
C GLU A 48 4.07 -16.99 -4.09
N VAL A 49 4.24 -17.89 -5.06
CA VAL A 49 5.53 -18.08 -5.73
C VAL A 49 5.74 -17.03 -6.83
N LEU A 50 4.64 -16.60 -7.46
CA LEU A 50 4.67 -15.70 -8.61
C LEU A 50 4.21 -14.30 -8.20
N PRO A 51 4.92 -13.23 -8.61
CA PRO A 51 4.51 -11.85 -8.32
C PRO A 51 3.11 -11.51 -8.83
N ALA A 52 2.70 -12.10 -9.97
CA ALA A 52 1.37 -11.92 -10.54
C ALA A 52 0.26 -12.44 -9.62
N SER A 53 0.52 -13.54 -8.90
CA SER A 53 -0.42 -14.08 -7.92
C SER A 53 -0.52 -13.14 -6.70
N SER A 54 0.61 -12.65 -6.18
CA SER A 54 0.61 -11.67 -5.08
C SER A 54 -0.13 -10.39 -5.47
N GLU A 55 0.06 -9.90 -6.70
CA GLU A 55 -0.65 -8.74 -7.24
C GLU A 55 -2.17 -8.97 -7.31
N ALA A 56 -2.61 -10.13 -7.81
CA ALA A 56 -4.02 -10.49 -7.86
C ALA A 56 -4.66 -10.51 -6.45
N MET A 57 -3.93 -10.98 -5.44
CA MET A 57 -4.39 -10.98 -4.04
C MET A 57 -4.56 -9.57 -3.47
N ILE A 58 -3.71 -8.62 -3.85
CA ILE A 58 -3.84 -7.21 -3.47
C ILE A 58 -5.10 -6.61 -4.10
N TYR A 59 -5.36 -6.84 -5.39
CA TYR A 59 -6.58 -6.36 -6.04
C TYR A 59 -7.84 -6.95 -5.38
N LEU A 60 -7.84 -8.25 -5.08
CA LEU A 60 -8.97 -8.91 -4.43
C LEU A 60 -9.27 -8.29 -3.04
N ALA A 61 -8.23 -7.98 -2.26
CA ALA A 61 -8.38 -7.34 -0.97
C ALA A 61 -9.01 -5.95 -1.08
N MET A 62 -8.59 -5.15 -2.07
CA MET A 62 -9.16 -3.82 -2.34
C MET A 62 -10.59 -3.90 -2.88
N THR A 63 -10.90 -4.82 -3.78
CA THR A 63 -12.27 -5.06 -4.27
C THR A 63 -13.20 -5.41 -3.11
N ARG A 64 -12.78 -6.31 -2.20
CA ARG A 64 -13.57 -6.66 -1.00
C ARG A 64 -13.83 -5.44 -0.12
N LEU A 65 -12.85 -4.55 0.04
CA LEU A 65 -13.01 -3.31 0.79
C LEU A 65 -14.02 -2.36 0.11
N MET A 66 -13.94 -2.21 -1.21
CA MET A 66 -14.87 -1.37 -1.97
C MET A 66 -16.30 -1.91 -1.92
N LEU A 67 -16.48 -3.23 -2.07
CA LEU A 67 -17.79 -3.87 -1.95
C LEU A 67 -18.45 -3.61 -0.59
N ARG A 68 -17.67 -3.69 0.51
CA ARG A 68 -18.16 -3.35 1.87
C ARG A 68 -18.55 -1.90 2.05
N ARG A 69 -18.09 -1.00 1.18
CA ARG A 69 -18.42 0.43 1.23
C ARG A 69 -19.60 0.80 0.34
N LEU A 70 -19.90 -0.01 -0.67
CA LEU A 70 -20.97 0.24 -1.62
C LEU A 70 -22.36 0.03 -1.01
N ALA A 71 -22.50 -0.93 -0.09
CA ALA A 71 -23.72 -1.14 0.67
C ALA A 71 -23.35 -1.32 2.15
N PRO A 72 -23.66 -0.33 3.02
CA PRO A 72 -23.34 -0.37 4.44
C PRO A 72 -24.16 -1.41 5.21
#